data_AF-A0A336N6K2-F1
#
_entry.id   AF-A0A336N6K2-F1
#
_cell.length_a   1.000
_cell.length_b   1.000
_cell.length_c   1.000
_cell.angle_alpha   90.00
_cell.angle_beta   90.00
_cell.angle_gamma   90.00
#
_symmetry.space_group_name_H-M   'P 1'
#
loop_
_entity.id
_entity.type
_entity.pdbx_description
1 polymer ?
#
loop_
_entity_poly.entity_id
_entity_poly.type
_entity_poly.pdbx_seq_one_letter_code
_entity_poly.pdbx_strand_id
1 'polypeptide(L)'
;MIVIQNSVYPTYSLCSEKELYFRFNDHVDLDMNRSLLNLSEGGKVFTDTYFNSVSVGKWKRHTNINNLTFTIKVKGNVKITWFLHRAYFSGRILGEDYISNSELSEVSIPLKFWDSLEDGMLTFDIEAFSGSLITDFYYSTTTEPTNDVKLGIIITHFNRQKYVLPAIDRLKKQLLDLTEFKDKVSLFVVDNSQNLPQINGVTIIPNENLGGLGDSVEDY
;
A
#
# COMPACT_ATOMS: atom_id res chain seq x y z
N MET A 1 15.12 5.62 -7.67
CA MET A 1 14.35 5.55 -6.41
C MET A 1 13.37 4.41 -6.54
N ILE A 2 13.23 3.60 -5.50
CA ILE A 2 12.41 2.39 -5.48
C ILE A 2 11.30 2.63 -4.47
N VAL A 3 10.05 2.56 -4.92
CA VAL A 3 8.89 2.72 -4.04
C VAL A 3 8.73 1.46 -3.18
N ILE A 4 8.59 1.66 -1.87
CA ILE A 4 8.42 0.55 -0.92
C ILE A 4 7.01 0.50 -0.32
N GLN A 5 6.29 1.61 -0.35
CA GLN A 5 4.91 1.70 0.10
C GLN A 5 4.23 2.89 -0.56
N ASN A 6 3.15 2.63 -1.29
CA ASN A 6 2.26 3.66 -1.82
C ASN A 6 1.20 4.04 -0.79
N SER A 7 0.62 5.22 -0.95
CA SER A 7 -0.64 5.55 -0.30
C SER A 7 -1.74 4.60 -0.77
N VAL A 8 -2.66 4.29 0.12
CA VAL A 8 -3.83 3.47 -0.20
C VAL A 8 -5.08 4.27 0.14
N TYR A 9 -6.00 4.31 -0.81
CA TYR A 9 -7.30 4.95 -0.67
C TYR A 9 -8.41 3.90 -0.54
N PRO A 10 -9.47 4.20 0.24
CA PRO A 10 -10.65 3.33 0.28
C PRO A 10 -11.34 3.31 -1.08
N THR A 11 -11.95 2.18 -1.41
CA THR A 11 -12.68 1.99 -2.66
C THR A 11 -14.04 1.34 -2.40
N TYR A 12 -15.04 1.69 -3.21
CA TYR A 12 -16.38 1.12 -3.06
C TYR A 12 -16.45 -0.39 -3.31
N SER A 13 -15.54 -0.93 -4.12
CA SER A 13 -15.55 -2.34 -4.55
C SER A 13 -14.83 -3.28 -3.59
N LEU A 14 -13.85 -2.79 -2.81
CA LEU A 14 -13.04 -3.62 -1.93
C LEU A 14 -13.33 -3.34 -0.45
N CYS A 15 -13.11 -2.10 -0.02
CA CYS A 15 -13.29 -1.70 1.37
C CYS A 15 -13.48 -0.18 1.45
N SER A 16 -14.64 0.21 1.97
CA SER A 16 -15.04 1.60 2.17
C SER A 16 -14.88 2.06 3.62
N GLU A 17 -14.25 1.26 4.49
CA GLU A 17 -14.02 1.60 5.89
C GLU A 17 -12.91 2.66 5.99
N LYS A 18 -13.29 3.94 5.97
CA LYS A 18 -12.36 5.06 5.77
C LYS A 18 -11.26 5.11 6.81
N GLU A 19 -11.58 4.78 8.07
CA GLU A 19 -10.64 4.87 9.20
C GLU A 19 -9.47 3.88 9.12
N LEU A 20 -9.57 2.84 8.28
CA LEU A 20 -8.43 1.96 7.99
C LEU A 20 -7.36 2.65 7.12
N TYR A 21 -7.75 3.69 6.38
CA TYR A 21 -6.91 4.39 5.41
C TYR A 21 -6.52 5.78 5.91
N PHE A 22 -7.50 6.59 6.33
CA PHE A 22 -7.30 7.95 6.79
C PHE A 22 -8.25 8.29 7.93
N ARG A 23 -7.77 9.05 8.90
CA ARG A 23 -8.65 9.83 9.79
C ARG A 23 -8.52 11.29 9.42
N PHE A 24 -9.58 12.06 9.58
CA PHE A 24 -9.59 13.48 9.22
C PHE A 24 -10.71 14.23 9.94
N ASN A 25 -10.60 15.55 10.00
CA ASN A 25 -11.64 16.41 10.58
C ASN A 25 -12.65 16.88 9.52
N ASP A 26 -13.65 17.66 9.95
CA ASP A 26 -14.76 18.16 9.12
C ASP A 26 -14.32 19.13 8.00
N HIS A 27 -13.06 19.55 7.99
CA HIS A 27 -12.49 20.44 6.99
C HIS A 27 -11.85 19.69 5.81
N VAL A 28 -11.97 18.36 5.78
CA VAL A 28 -11.44 17.48 4.74
C VAL A 28 -12.56 16.70 4.07
N ASP A 29 -12.56 16.70 2.75
CA ASP A 29 -13.40 15.86 1.91
C ASP A 29 -12.54 14.79 1.20
N LEU A 30 -12.92 13.52 1.40
CA LEU A 30 -12.29 12.37 0.76
C LEU A 30 -13.12 11.94 -0.45
N ASP A 31 -12.64 12.26 -1.65
CA ASP A 31 -13.23 11.81 -2.91
C ASP A 31 -12.70 10.41 -3.26
N MET A 32 -13.49 9.39 -2.91
CA MET A 32 -13.16 7.99 -3.17
C MET A 32 -13.18 7.63 -4.67
N ASN A 33 -13.94 8.34 -5.50
CA ASN A 33 -13.97 8.05 -6.94
C ASN A 33 -12.67 8.48 -7.62
N ARG A 34 -12.09 9.59 -7.15
CA ARG A 34 -10.84 10.14 -7.69
C ARG A 34 -9.61 9.80 -6.85
N SER A 35 -9.79 9.17 -5.70
CA SER A 35 -8.71 8.86 -4.74
C SER A 35 -7.91 10.11 -4.38
N LEU A 36 -8.59 11.14 -3.89
CA LEU A 36 -7.96 12.40 -3.48
C LEU A 36 -8.59 12.97 -2.20
N LEU A 37 -7.86 13.85 -1.54
CA LEU A 37 -8.26 14.60 -0.36
C LEU A 37 -8.31 16.09 -0.71
N ASN A 38 -9.49 16.70 -0.59
CA ASN A 38 -9.66 18.15 -0.65
C ASN A 38 -9.66 18.69 0.78
N LEU A 39 -8.77 19.62 1.08
CA LEU A 39 -8.66 20.23 2.40
C LEU A 39 -9.02 21.71 2.28
N SER A 40 -9.99 22.17 3.07
CA SER A 40 -10.16 23.60 3.34
C SER A 40 -9.12 24.07 4.35
N GLU A 41 -8.99 25.38 4.56
CA GLU A 41 -8.16 25.93 5.64
C GLU A 41 -8.56 25.30 6.99
N GLY A 42 -7.57 24.82 7.75
CA GLY A 42 -7.79 24.05 8.98
C GLY A 42 -8.06 22.55 8.76
N GLY A 43 -8.06 22.07 7.51
CA GLY A 43 -8.15 20.65 7.16
C GLY A 43 -7.03 19.83 7.78
N LYS A 44 -7.38 18.74 8.47
CA LYS A 44 -6.42 17.84 9.11
C LYS A 44 -6.61 16.40 8.66
N VAL A 45 -5.53 15.76 8.23
CA VAL A 45 -5.48 14.34 7.85
C VAL A 45 -4.44 13.64 8.70
N PHE A 46 -4.79 12.48 9.24
CA PHE A 46 -3.94 11.64 10.07
C PHE A 46 -3.72 10.29 9.38
N THR A 47 -2.47 9.84 9.35
CA THR A 47 -2.07 8.55 8.73
C THR A 47 -1.64 7.50 9.73
N ASP A 48 -2.04 7.66 11.00
CA ASP A 48 -1.92 6.65 12.05
C ASP A 48 -2.95 5.52 11.90
N THR A 49 -3.03 4.99 10.68
CA THR A 49 -4.01 4.05 10.19
C THR A 49 -3.34 2.77 9.69
N TYR A 50 -4.14 1.73 9.46
CA TYR A 50 -3.63 0.42 9.10
C TYR A 50 -2.85 0.42 7.78
N PHE A 51 -3.38 1.10 6.74
CA PHE A 51 -2.79 1.05 5.41
C PHE A 51 -1.70 2.10 5.14
N ASN A 52 -1.78 3.26 5.81
CA ASN A 52 -0.94 4.42 5.46
C ASN A 52 0.16 4.74 6.49
N SER A 53 0.28 3.94 7.55
CA SER A 53 1.42 3.97 8.47
C SER A 53 2.56 3.06 8.00
N VAL A 54 3.78 3.35 8.44
CA VAL A 54 4.98 2.55 8.13
C VAL A 54 5.43 1.79 9.38
N SER A 55 5.50 0.46 9.28
CA SER A 55 6.02 -0.39 10.35
C SER A 55 7.55 -0.38 10.37
N VAL A 56 8.13 0.54 11.15
CA VAL A 56 9.58 0.75 11.25
C VAL A 56 10.30 -0.55 11.60
N GLY A 57 9.83 -1.27 12.63
CA GLY A 57 10.48 -2.49 13.09
C GLY A 57 10.45 -3.63 12.08
N LYS A 58 9.47 -3.70 11.18
CA LYS A 58 9.47 -4.72 10.11
C LYS A 58 10.55 -4.40 9.08
N TRP A 59 10.63 -3.15 8.63
CA TRP A 59 11.65 -2.72 7.68
C TRP A 59 13.06 -2.86 8.27
N LYS A 60 13.29 -2.37 9.48
CA LYS A 60 14.61 -2.43 10.14
C LYS A 60 15.08 -3.86 10.44
N ARG A 61 14.19 -4.80 10.74
CA ARG A 61 14.56 -6.19 11.04
C ARG A 61 14.77 -7.08 9.82
N HIS A 62 14.11 -6.77 8.71
CA HIS A 62 14.03 -7.69 7.57
C HIS A 62 14.61 -7.14 6.27
N THR A 63 15.11 -5.89 6.26
CA THR A 63 15.73 -5.28 5.08
C THR A 63 16.96 -4.45 5.43
N ASN A 64 17.74 -4.09 4.41
CA ASN A 64 18.91 -3.23 4.52
C ASN A 64 18.60 -1.74 4.21
N ILE A 65 17.32 -1.34 4.32
CA ILE A 65 16.88 0.02 3.99
C ILE A 65 17.38 0.99 5.06
N ASN A 66 18.41 1.76 4.71
CA ASN A 66 19.04 2.74 5.59
C ASN A 66 18.64 4.19 5.26
N ASN A 67 17.92 4.40 4.16
CA ASN A 67 17.41 5.71 3.76
C ASN A 67 15.95 5.59 3.34
N LEU A 68 15.16 6.61 3.68
CA LEU A 68 13.76 6.69 3.32
C LEU A 68 13.45 8.12 2.89
N THR A 69 12.76 8.23 1.76
CA THR A 69 12.25 9.49 1.22
C THR A 69 10.74 9.38 1.15
N PHE A 70 10.05 10.36 1.70
CA PHE A 70 8.62 10.52 1.49
C PHE A 70 8.38 11.46 0.32
N THR A 71 7.49 11.09 -0.59
CA THR A 71 7.08 11.95 -1.69
C THR A 71 5.57 12.13 -1.63
N ILE A 72 5.09 13.36 -1.73
CA ILE A 72 3.66 13.71 -1.74
C ILE A 72 3.34 14.56 -2.96
N LYS A 73 2.20 14.28 -3.58
CA LYS A 73 1.63 15.09 -4.67
C LYS A 73 0.56 16.02 -4.12
N VAL A 74 0.90 17.30 -4.03
CA VAL A 74 0.12 18.31 -3.30
C VAL A 74 0.08 19.66 -4.01
N LYS A 75 -1.08 20.31 -3.93
CA LYS A 75 -1.33 21.73 -4.24
C LYS A 75 -1.82 22.42 -2.97
N GLY A 76 -1.40 23.65 -2.73
CA GLY A 76 -1.77 24.46 -1.58
C GLY A 76 -0.64 24.59 -0.56
N ASN A 77 -0.99 25.12 0.62
CA ASN A 77 -0.06 25.37 1.72
C ASN A 77 -0.37 24.42 2.87
N VAL A 78 0.54 23.50 3.16
CA VAL A 78 0.34 22.47 4.17
C VAL A 78 1.57 22.34 5.08
N LYS A 79 1.32 21.93 6.32
CA LYS A 79 2.35 21.44 7.25
C LYS A 79 2.21 19.93 7.38
N ILE A 80 3.34 19.23 7.31
CA ILE A 80 3.45 17.80 7.63
C ILE A 80 4.14 17.68 8.98
N THR A 81 3.55 16.95 9.92
CA THR A 81 4.15 16.63 11.22
C THR A 81 4.41 15.14 11.30
N TRP A 82 5.67 14.75 11.53
CA TRP A 82 6.09 13.34 11.59
C TRP A 82 5.99 12.79 13.01
N PHE A 83 5.36 11.64 13.18
CA PHE A 83 5.20 10.99 14.47
C PHE A 83 5.77 9.57 14.49
N LEU A 84 6.28 9.17 15.66
CA LEU A 84 6.58 7.79 15.99
C LEU A 84 5.70 7.33 17.14
N HIS A 85 4.91 6.29 16.90
CA HIS A 85 4.16 5.58 17.93
C HIS A 85 4.85 4.26 18.28
N ARG A 86 4.99 3.98 19.57
CA ARG A 86 5.51 2.71 20.08
C ARG A 86 4.61 2.21 21.19
N ALA A 87 4.35 0.90 21.21
CA ALA A 87 3.58 0.28 22.28
C ALA A 87 4.22 0.60 23.64
N TYR A 88 3.40 1.00 24.61
CA TYR A 88 3.83 1.36 25.98
C TYR A 88 4.67 2.65 26.11
N PHE A 89 4.86 3.42 25.04
CA PHE A 89 5.52 4.73 25.08
C PHE A 89 4.55 5.83 24.64
N SER A 90 4.80 7.06 25.10
CA SER A 90 4.13 8.23 24.52
C SER A 90 4.56 8.41 23.05
N GLY A 91 3.64 8.89 22.22
CA GLY A 91 3.97 9.31 20.87
C GLY A 91 5.06 10.38 20.86
N ARG A 92 5.93 10.35 19.85
CA ARG A 92 7.05 11.29 19.70
C ARG A 92 6.94 12.01 18.37
N ILE A 93 7.01 13.34 18.37
CA ILE A 93 7.20 14.14 17.16
C ILE A 93 8.66 14.03 16.72
N LEU A 94 8.88 13.67 15.45
CA LEU A 94 10.21 13.51 14.86
C LEU A 94 10.68 14.75 14.10
N GLY A 95 9.74 15.56 13.60
CA GLY A 95 10.02 16.78 12.85
C GLY A 95 8.77 17.32 12.16
N GLU A 96 8.94 18.45 11.49
CA GLU A 96 7.91 19.11 10.69
C GLU A 96 8.49 19.57 9.36
N ASP A 97 7.68 19.52 8.31
CA ASP A 97 7.99 20.05 7.00
C ASP A 97 6.84 20.94 6.52
N TYR A 98 7.16 21.99 5.76
CA TYR A 98 6.20 22.95 5.24
C TYR A 98 6.26 22.95 3.72
N ILE A 99 5.11 22.79 3.08
CA ILE A 99 5.00 22.73 1.62
C ILE A 99 4.06 23.86 1.17
N SER A 100 4.45 24.57 0.12
CA SER A 100 3.69 25.65 -0.49
C SER A 100 3.80 25.57 -2.00
N ASN A 101 2.78 25.03 -2.66
CA ASN A 101 2.74 24.86 -4.12
C ASN A 101 1.47 25.48 -4.71
N SER A 102 1.62 26.33 -5.73
CA SER A 102 0.46 26.91 -6.44
C SER A 102 -0.24 25.91 -7.37
N GLU A 103 0.50 24.89 -7.85
CA GLU A 103 -0.01 23.84 -8.72
C GLU A 103 0.22 22.46 -8.10
N LEU A 104 -0.51 21.46 -8.61
CA LEU A 104 -0.36 20.09 -8.14
C LEU A 104 0.97 19.51 -8.61
N SER A 105 1.91 19.34 -7.69
CA SER A 105 3.25 18.83 -7.97
C SER A 105 3.73 17.87 -6.89
N GLU A 106 4.72 17.06 -7.24
CA GLU A 106 5.40 16.16 -6.30
C GLU A 106 6.47 16.92 -5.51
N VAL A 107 6.50 16.70 -4.20
CA VAL A 107 7.52 17.19 -3.29
C VAL A 107 8.13 16.00 -2.56
N SER A 108 9.45 15.86 -2.65
CA SER A 108 10.19 14.77 -2.02
C SER A 108 10.96 15.27 -0.80
N ILE A 109 10.78 14.61 0.33
CA ILE A 109 11.32 14.94 1.65
C ILE A 109 12.16 13.75 2.13
N PRO A 110 13.50 13.89 2.16
CA PRO A 110 14.36 12.89 2.78
C PRO A 110 14.12 12.82 4.29
N LEU A 111 13.73 11.66 4.80
CA LEU A 111 13.43 11.46 6.23
C LEU A 111 14.73 11.22 7.00
N LYS A 112 15.43 12.32 7.33
CA LYS A 112 16.74 12.29 8.01
C LYS A 112 16.74 11.55 9.34
N PHE A 113 15.60 11.47 10.02
CA PHE A 113 15.45 10.73 11.27
C PHE A 113 15.41 9.21 11.07
N TRP A 114 15.18 8.70 9.85
CA TRP A 114 14.95 7.27 9.58
C TRP A 114 16.06 6.38 10.13
N ASP A 115 17.32 6.76 9.95
CA ASP A 115 18.46 5.95 10.37
C ASP A 115 18.44 5.70 11.89
N SER A 116 18.04 6.71 12.66
CA SER A 116 17.95 6.65 14.13
C SER A 116 16.75 5.88 14.68
N LEU A 117 15.81 5.44 13.83
CA LEU A 117 14.65 4.68 14.27
C LEU A 117 14.97 3.18 14.31
N GLU A 118 14.53 2.50 15.37
CA GLU A 118 14.76 1.06 15.57
C GLU A 118 13.46 0.25 15.44
N ASP A 119 12.36 0.76 16.01
CA ASP A 119 11.06 0.10 16.04
C ASP A 119 9.93 1.14 16.18
N GLY A 120 8.68 0.69 16.00
CA GLY A 120 7.47 1.49 16.11
C GLY A 120 6.72 1.64 14.79
N MET A 121 5.75 2.55 14.82
CA MET A 121 4.91 2.93 13.70
C MET A 121 5.21 4.39 13.36
N LEU A 122 5.79 4.61 12.19
CA LEU A 122 6.03 5.94 11.63
C LEU A 122 4.75 6.39 10.92
N THR A 123 4.30 7.58 11.24
CA THR A 123 3.09 8.20 10.70
C THR A 123 3.35 9.68 10.44
N PHE A 124 2.43 10.32 9.73
CA PHE A 124 2.41 11.76 9.59
C PHE A 124 1.01 12.32 9.63
N ASP A 125 0.92 13.56 10.09
CA ASP A 125 -0.28 14.37 10.05
C ASP A 125 -0.08 15.51 9.06
N ILE A 126 -1.15 15.88 8.36
CA ILE A 126 -1.18 17.04 7.48
C ILE A 126 -2.16 18.05 8.03
N GLU A 127 -1.76 19.32 8.09
CA GLU A 127 -2.62 20.46 8.38
C GLU A 127 -2.55 21.47 7.23
N ALA A 128 -3.70 21.86 6.68
CA ALA A 128 -3.80 22.83 5.60
C ALA A 128 -3.97 24.26 6.12
N PHE A 129 -3.15 25.18 5.63
CA PHE A 129 -3.23 26.62 5.89
C PHE A 129 -3.96 27.39 4.78
N SER A 130 -4.36 26.70 3.72
CA SER A 130 -5.19 27.23 2.64
C SER A 130 -5.91 26.08 1.95
N GLY A 131 -6.84 26.40 1.04
CA GLY A 131 -7.44 25.39 0.16
C GLY A 131 -6.37 24.54 -0.53
N SER A 132 -6.34 23.26 -0.20
CA SER A 132 -5.28 22.34 -0.61
C SER A 132 -5.86 21.05 -1.18
N LEU A 133 -5.10 20.41 -2.07
CA LEU A 133 -5.46 19.15 -2.72
C LEU A 133 -4.28 18.19 -2.61
N ILE A 134 -4.56 16.98 -2.13
CA ILE A 134 -3.59 15.89 -2.06
C ILE A 134 -4.14 14.73 -2.87
N THR A 135 -3.34 14.20 -3.80
CA THR A 135 -3.78 13.08 -4.65
C THR A 135 -3.01 11.80 -4.38
N ASP A 136 -1.77 11.89 -3.90
CA ASP A 136 -0.95 10.71 -3.69
C ASP A 136 0.20 11.01 -2.72
N PHE A 137 0.72 9.98 -2.09
CA PHE A 137 2.03 9.97 -1.46
C PHE A 137 2.61 8.57 -1.47
N TYR A 138 3.92 8.48 -1.34
CA TYR A 138 4.60 7.19 -1.23
C TYR A 138 5.92 7.35 -0.48
N TYR A 139 6.40 6.22 0.04
CA TYR A 139 7.73 6.09 0.61
C TYR A 139 8.62 5.36 -0.37
N SER A 140 9.83 5.88 -0.57
CA SER A 140 10.81 5.32 -1.48
C SER A 140 12.21 5.30 -0.86
N THR A 141 13.08 4.47 -1.43
CA THR A 141 14.47 4.35 -1.03
C THR A 141 15.40 4.38 -2.24
N THR A 142 16.67 4.70 -2.02
CA THR A 142 17.74 4.47 -2.98
C THR A 142 18.51 3.17 -2.70
N THR A 143 18.15 2.44 -1.64
CA THR A 143 18.70 1.11 -1.39
C THR A 143 18.21 0.15 -2.46
N GLU A 144 19.14 -0.34 -3.28
CA GLU A 144 18.84 -1.32 -4.32
C GLU A 144 18.39 -2.67 -3.73
N PRO A 145 17.52 -3.43 -4.43
CA PRO A 145 17.07 -4.73 -3.96
C PRO A 145 18.26 -5.71 -3.95
N THR A 146 18.36 -6.53 -2.92
CA THR A 146 19.44 -7.52 -2.81
C THR A 146 19.20 -8.76 -3.66
N ASN A 147 17.93 -9.07 -3.96
CA ASN A 147 17.52 -10.28 -4.64
C ASN A 147 16.63 -9.91 -5.83
N ASP A 148 16.81 -10.62 -6.95
CA ASP A 148 15.81 -10.63 -8.02
C ASP A 148 14.69 -11.61 -7.63
N VAL A 149 13.51 -11.08 -7.31
CA VAL A 149 12.39 -11.84 -6.75
C VAL A 149 11.31 -12.05 -7.81
N LYS A 150 10.88 -13.31 -7.95
CA LYS A 150 9.67 -13.69 -8.66
C LYS A 150 8.62 -14.20 -7.68
N LEU A 151 7.37 -13.80 -7.86
CA LEU A 151 6.25 -14.16 -6.99
C LEU A 151 5.34 -15.17 -7.68
N GLY A 152 5.19 -16.35 -7.09
CA GLY A 152 4.12 -17.30 -7.42
C GLY A 152 2.93 -17.09 -6.48
N ILE A 153 1.76 -16.82 -7.04
CA ILE A 153 0.49 -16.77 -6.31
C ILE A 153 -0.25 -18.08 -6.58
N ILE A 154 -0.64 -18.78 -5.52
CA ILE A 154 -1.40 -20.03 -5.61
C ILE A 154 -2.78 -19.81 -5.01
N ILE A 155 -3.83 -20.13 -5.76
CA ILE A 155 -5.22 -20.13 -5.29
C ILE A 155 -5.79 -21.53 -5.38
N THR A 156 -6.14 -22.12 -4.24
CA THR A 156 -6.86 -23.39 -4.18
C THR A 156 -8.37 -23.13 -4.29
N HIS A 157 -9.05 -23.83 -5.19
CA HIS A 157 -10.50 -23.70 -5.41
C HIS A 157 -11.21 -25.05 -5.38
N PHE A 158 -12.38 -25.08 -4.74
CA PHE A 158 -13.31 -26.20 -4.77
C PHE A 158 -14.74 -25.66 -4.78
N ASN A 159 -15.46 -25.79 -5.91
CA ASN A 159 -16.87 -25.42 -6.05
C ASN A 159 -17.24 -23.98 -5.60
N ARG A 160 -16.31 -23.03 -5.75
CA ARG A 160 -16.46 -21.60 -5.43
C ARG A 160 -16.23 -20.67 -6.64
N GLN A 161 -16.70 -21.05 -7.82
CA GLN A 161 -16.43 -20.33 -9.09
C GLN A 161 -16.83 -18.85 -9.01
N LYS A 162 -17.97 -18.57 -8.35
CA LYS A 162 -18.48 -17.21 -8.14
C LYS A 162 -17.55 -16.27 -7.36
N TYR A 163 -16.57 -16.82 -6.64
CA TYR A 163 -15.57 -16.04 -5.89
C TYR A 163 -14.19 -16.07 -6.55
N VAL A 164 -13.76 -17.22 -7.04
CA VAL A 164 -12.42 -17.37 -7.61
C VAL A 164 -12.28 -16.62 -8.95
N LEU A 165 -13.31 -16.66 -9.81
CA LEU A 165 -13.24 -16.00 -11.12
C LEU A 165 -13.11 -14.47 -11.00
N PRO A 166 -13.91 -13.76 -10.15
CA PRO A 166 -13.69 -12.33 -9.90
C PRO A 166 -12.34 -12.02 -9.25
N ALA A 167 -11.82 -12.91 -8.39
CA ALA A 167 -10.49 -12.72 -7.79
C ALA A 167 -9.37 -12.83 -8.84
N ILE A 168 -9.45 -13.82 -9.74
CA ILE A 168 -8.51 -13.99 -10.86
C ILE A 168 -8.56 -12.77 -11.79
N ASP A 169 -9.76 -12.32 -12.18
CA ASP A 169 -9.91 -11.15 -13.06
C ASP A 169 -9.28 -9.89 -12.44
N ARG A 170 -9.45 -9.70 -11.12
CA ARG A 170 -8.82 -8.61 -10.40
C ARG A 170 -7.30 -8.73 -10.36
N LEU A 171 -6.76 -9.90 -10.01
CA LEU A 171 -5.31 -10.14 -9.98
C LEU A 171 -4.66 -9.97 -11.36
N LYS A 172 -5.37 -10.32 -12.44
CA LYS A 172 -4.91 -10.05 -13.79
C LYS A 172 -4.78 -8.55 -14.04
N LYS A 173 -5.88 -7.81 -13.89
CA LYS A 173 -5.92 -6.37 -14.18
C LYS A 173 -4.98 -5.54 -13.31
N GLN A 174 -4.84 -5.92 -12.04
CA GLN A 174 -4.10 -5.14 -11.04
C GLN A 174 -2.66 -5.64 -10.80
N LEU A 175 -2.25 -6.73 -11.44
CA LEU A 175 -0.94 -7.31 -11.21
C LEU A 175 -0.34 -7.91 -12.49
N LEU A 176 -0.96 -8.96 -13.07
CA LEU A 176 -0.34 -9.72 -14.17
C LEU A 176 -0.26 -8.94 -15.49
N ASP A 177 -1.28 -8.11 -15.77
CA ASP A 177 -1.35 -7.31 -17.01
C ASP A 177 -0.54 -6.00 -16.91
N LEU A 178 0.00 -5.69 -15.72
CA LEU A 178 0.83 -4.51 -15.52
C LEU A 178 2.26 -4.77 -16.01
N THR A 179 2.74 -3.90 -16.91
CA THR A 179 4.08 -4.00 -17.51
C THR A 179 5.20 -4.08 -16.47
N GLU A 180 5.04 -3.45 -15.31
CA GLU A 180 6.02 -3.45 -14.22
C GLU A 180 6.23 -4.84 -13.57
N PHE A 181 5.21 -5.70 -13.62
CA PHE A 181 5.20 -7.04 -13.03
C PHE A 181 5.27 -8.15 -14.07
N LYS A 182 5.37 -7.79 -15.34
CA LYS A 182 5.55 -8.74 -16.43
C LYS A 182 6.76 -9.63 -16.14
N ASP A 183 6.58 -10.95 -16.28
CA ASP A 183 7.59 -11.99 -16.02
C ASP A 183 8.12 -12.06 -14.57
N LYS A 184 7.54 -11.27 -13.64
CA LYS A 184 7.86 -11.28 -12.21
C LYS A 184 6.78 -11.93 -11.35
N VAL A 185 5.53 -11.97 -11.83
CA VAL A 185 4.42 -12.57 -11.10
C VAL A 185 3.78 -13.67 -11.94
N SER A 186 3.50 -14.80 -11.33
CA SER A 186 2.78 -15.92 -11.94
C SER A 186 1.59 -16.33 -11.06
N LEU A 187 0.46 -16.65 -11.68
CA LEU A 187 -0.74 -17.08 -10.98
C LEU A 187 -1.07 -18.53 -11.33
N PHE A 188 -1.13 -19.36 -10.29
CA PHE A 188 -1.52 -20.75 -10.33
C PHE A 188 -2.85 -20.93 -9.61
N VAL A 189 -3.74 -21.71 -10.20
CA VAL A 189 -5.05 -22.04 -9.60
C VAL A 189 -5.16 -23.55 -9.55
N VAL A 190 -5.12 -24.10 -8.33
CA VAL A 190 -5.35 -25.53 -8.08
C VAL A 190 -6.86 -25.75 -8.02
N ASP A 191 -7.42 -26.40 -9.04
CA ASP A 191 -8.85 -26.66 -9.18
C ASP A 191 -9.20 -28.07 -8.73
N ASN A 192 -9.50 -28.21 -7.43
CA ASN A 192 -9.91 -29.46 -6.79
C ASN A 192 -11.30 -29.94 -7.24
N SER A 193 -12.04 -29.12 -7.99
CA SER A 193 -13.37 -29.44 -8.51
C SER A 193 -13.43 -29.60 -10.02
N GLN A 194 -12.29 -29.39 -10.71
CA GLN A 194 -12.09 -29.56 -12.14
C GLN A 194 -13.21 -28.94 -12.99
N ASN A 195 -13.64 -27.74 -12.61
CA ASN A 195 -14.80 -27.05 -13.19
C ASN A 195 -14.54 -25.59 -13.56
N LEU A 196 -13.28 -25.15 -13.55
CA LEU A 196 -12.87 -23.85 -14.05
C LEU A 196 -12.61 -23.88 -15.57
N PRO A 197 -12.98 -22.81 -16.29
CA PRO A 197 -12.59 -22.65 -17.68
C PRO A 197 -11.09 -22.34 -17.78
N GLN A 198 -10.49 -22.56 -18.95
CA GLN A 198 -9.13 -22.06 -19.24
C GLN A 198 -9.10 -20.52 -19.22
N ILE A 199 -8.06 -19.95 -18.62
CA ILE A 199 -7.90 -18.49 -18.46
C ILE A 199 -6.50 -18.10 -18.94
N ASN A 200 -6.41 -17.23 -19.94
CA ASN A 200 -5.11 -16.76 -20.45
C ASN A 200 -4.29 -16.05 -19.36
N GLY A 201 -2.99 -16.30 -19.30
CA GLY A 201 -2.07 -15.74 -18.30
C GLY A 201 -2.19 -16.36 -16.91
N VAL A 202 -2.94 -17.45 -16.76
CA VAL A 202 -3.14 -18.18 -15.50
C VAL A 202 -2.93 -19.67 -15.75
N THR A 203 -2.14 -20.31 -14.91
CA THR A 203 -1.94 -21.76 -14.97
C THR A 203 -2.97 -22.44 -14.09
N ILE A 204 -3.91 -23.17 -14.69
CA ILE A 204 -4.91 -23.95 -13.97
C ILE A 204 -4.41 -25.39 -13.85
N ILE A 205 -4.30 -25.88 -12.61
CA ILE A 205 -3.81 -27.21 -12.27
C ILE A 205 -5.04 -28.01 -11.80
N PRO A 206 -5.54 -28.95 -12.61
CA PRO A 206 -6.62 -29.83 -12.17
C PRO A 206 -6.07 -30.76 -11.08
N ASN A 207 -6.77 -30.86 -9.96
CA ASN A 207 -6.39 -31.75 -8.86
C ASN A 207 -7.59 -32.63 -8.46
N GLU A 208 -7.33 -33.89 -8.14
CA GLU A 208 -8.35 -34.76 -7.54
C GLU A 208 -8.41 -34.44 -6.04
N ASN A 209 -9.58 -34.10 -5.52
CA ASN A 209 -9.71 -33.63 -4.14
C ASN A 209 -9.35 -34.74 -3.12
N LEU A 210 -8.09 -34.80 -2.70
CA LEU A 210 -7.56 -35.73 -1.69
C LEU A 210 -7.70 -35.19 -0.24
N GLY A 211 -8.43 -34.08 -0.05
CA GLY A 211 -8.55 -33.37 1.23
C GLY A 211 -7.47 -32.32 1.46
N GLY A 212 -7.68 -31.41 2.42
CA GLY A 212 -6.95 -30.14 2.56
C GLY A 212 -5.47 -30.18 2.99
N LEU A 213 -4.84 -31.36 3.00
CA LEU A 213 -3.40 -31.51 3.28
C LEU A 213 -2.56 -31.82 2.03
N GLY A 214 -3.18 -32.18 0.90
CA GLY A 214 -2.47 -32.41 -0.36
C GLY A 214 -2.10 -31.11 -1.10
N ASP A 215 -2.83 -30.02 -0.86
CA ASP A 215 -2.78 -28.79 -1.66
C ASP A 215 -1.49 -27.95 -1.48
N SER A 216 -0.61 -28.31 -0.55
CA SER A 216 0.64 -27.56 -0.24
C SER A 216 1.93 -28.30 -0.65
N VAL A 217 1.83 -29.52 -1.17
CA VAL A 217 2.97 -30.47 -1.27
C VAL A 217 3.08 -31.11 -2.65
N GLU A 218 2.64 -30.45 -3.71
CA GLU A 218 3.13 -30.82 -5.05
C GLU A 218 4.47 -30.14 -5.27
N ASP A 219 5.53 -30.93 -5.09
CA ASP A 219 6.93 -30.58 -5.34
C ASP A 219 7.07 -29.95 -6.74
N TYR A 220 7.47 -28.68 -6.77
CA TYR A 220 8.05 -28.00 -7.93
C TYR A 220 9.57 -28.00 -7.85
#